data_AF-A0A2P2HXT2-F1
#
_entry.id   AF-A0A2P2HXT2-F1
#
_cell.length_a   1.000
_cell.length_b   1.000
_cell.length_c   1.000
_cell.angle_alpha   90.00
_cell.angle_beta   90.00
_cell.angle_gamma   90.00
#
_symmetry.space_group_name_H-M   'P 1'
#
loop_
_entity.id
_entity.type
_entity.pdbx_description
1 polymer ?
#
loop_
_entity_poly.entity_id
_entity_poly.type
_entity_poly.pdbx_seq_one_letter_code
_entity_poly.pdbx_strand_id
1 'polypeptide(L)'
;MSAHAEREMDVTNAGRGIWLVKVPKFMRDAWSKKDTDAEVGRLTISKIPGQKTTSISFSLNEQYCTAHALPKEHKFISHDLKQSLGVFSLPIAPDSDVVMTAIEATALASSNVALEGQVIQKFECQPLMDERYLKLKLETKKKAETPARKAIPIDRPASVYKPKTSHPHKMAIEKQKESEGKKAREDKDKVLEMLFAAFEKHQYYNIKDLQKLTKQPITYLKEILKEVCDYNVKNPHKNTWELKREYRHYKEDKPAAAAAADDSD
;
A
#
# COMPACT_ATOMS: atom_id res chain seq x y z
N MET A 1 17.73 34.73 -9.52
CA MET A 1 16.67 34.35 -8.56
C MET A 1 16.96 35.08 -7.27
N SER A 2 16.20 36.13 -6.95
CA SER A 2 16.43 36.91 -5.72
C SER A 2 16.04 36.07 -4.51
N ALA A 3 16.99 35.80 -3.62
CA ALA A 3 16.81 34.96 -2.43
C ALA A 3 16.03 35.66 -1.29
N HIS A 4 15.60 36.90 -1.51
CA HIS A 4 14.75 37.66 -0.61
C HIS A 4 13.54 38.16 -1.38
N ALA A 5 12.52 37.32 -1.51
CA ALA A 5 11.19 37.83 -1.79
C ALA A 5 10.73 38.54 -0.52
N GLU A 6 10.57 39.86 -0.59
CA GLU A 6 9.94 40.65 0.47
C GLU A 6 8.50 40.15 0.63
N ARG A 7 8.26 39.36 1.67
CA ARG A 7 6.92 38.91 2.03
C ARG A 7 6.39 39.85 3.09
N GLU A 8 5.31 40.54 2.77
CA GLU A 8 4.63 41.41 3.71
C GLU A 8 3.94 40.58 4.78
N MET A 9 4.04 41.05 6.02
CA MET A 9 3.43 40.40 7.17
C MET A 9 2.32 41.30 7.68
N ASP A 10 1.13 40.75 7.90
CA ASP A 10 0.04 41.50 8.53
C ASP A 10 0.29 41.61 10.03
N VAL A 11 0.32 42.85 10.53
CA VAL A 11 0.64 43.19 11.92
C VAL A 11 -0.56 43.86 12.63
N THR A 12 -1.73 43.85 11.99
CA THR A 12 -2.95 44.54 12.48
C THR A 12 -3.33 44.10 13.90
N ASN A 13 -3.18 42.80 14.22
CA ASN A 13 -3.53 42.25 15.53
C ASN A 13 -2.35 42.20 16.52
N ALA A 14 -1.22 42.84 16.24
CA ALA A 14 -0.02 42.74 17.10
C ALA A 14 -0.22 43.19 18.55
N GLY A 15 -1.07 44.19 18.78
CA GLY A 15 -1.42 44.66 20.12
C GLY A 15 -2.42 43.76 20.87
N ARG A 16 -2.96 42.72 20.22
CA ARG A 16 -3.97 41.83 20.81
C ARG A 16 -3.34 40.93 21.86
N GLY A 17 -3.92 40.96 23.05
CA GLY A 17 -3.59 40.05 24.13
C GLY A 17 -4.25 38.70 24.00
N ILE A 18 -3.46 37.63 23.97
CA ILE A 18 -3.95 36.25 23.85
C ILE A 18 -3.63 35.47 25.12
N TRP A 19 -4.51 34.53 25.49
CA TRP A 19 -4.26 33.56 26.55
C TRP A 19 -3.85 32.22 25.96
N LEU A 20 -2.77 31.65 26.50
CA LEU A 20 -2.32 30.31 26.14
C LEU A 20 -2.78 29.32 27.20
N VAL A 21 -3.67 28.40 26.85
CA VAL A 21 -4.21 27.41 27.78
C VAL A 21 -3.73 26.01 27.39
N LYS A 22 -3.04 25.33 28.30
CA LYS A 22 -2.73 23.91 28.16
C LYS A 22 -3.94 23.09 28.59
N VAL A 23 -4.49 22.29 27.67
CA VAL A 23 -5.72 21.51 27.86
C VAL A 23 -5.42 19.99 27.91
N PRO A 24 -6.07 19.20 28.79
CA PRO A 24 -5.96 17.74 28.80
C PRO A 24 -6.39 17.08 27.49
N LYS A 25 -5.71 15.97 27.12
CA LYS A 25 -5.94 15.27 25.85
C LYS A 25 -7.40 14.85 25.64
N PHE A 26 -8.06 14.33 26.69
CA PHE A 26 -9.44 13.87 26.60
C PHE A 26 -10.44 15.00 26.25
N MET A 27 -10.16 16.25 26.65
CA MET A 27 -11.01 17.39 26.29
C MET A 27 -10.79 17.79 24.83
N ARG A 28 -9.52 17.88 24.41
CA ARG A 28 -9.17 18.14 23.02
C ARG A 28 -9.83 17.12 22.09
N ASP A 29 -9.72 15.83 22.40
CA ASP A 29 -10.27 14.76 21.59
C ASP A 29 -11.81 14.78 21.55
N ALA A 30 -12.47 15.39 22.55
CA ALA A 30 -13.91 15.61 22.55
C ALA A 30 -14.32 16.85 21.72
N TRP A 31 -13.51 17.91 21.76
CA TRP A 31 -13.75 19.14 20.99
C TRP A 31 -13.48 18.95 19.49
N SER A 32 -12.46 18.18 19.12
CA SER A 32 -12.10 17.92 17.72
C SER A 32 -13.13 17.08 16.95
N LYS A 33 -14.15 16.52 17.60
CA LYS A 33 -15.17 15.66 16.98
C LYS A 33 -16.42 16.39 16.51
N LYS A 34 -16.60 17.66 16.89
CA LYS A 34 -17.79 18.45 16.56
C LYS A 34 -17.46 19.59 15.60
N ASP A 35 -18.50 20.11 14.98
CA ASP A 35 -18.48 21.30 14.14
C ASP A 35 -17.85 22.50 14.85
N THR A 36 -17.20 23.36 14.07
CA THR A 36 -16.37 24.48 14.53
C THR A 36 -17.13 25.50 15.38
N ASP A 37 -18.46 25.56 15.31
CA ASP A 37 -19.31 26.54 16.01
C ASP A 37 -20.04 25.99 17.25
N ALA A 38 -19.68 24.79 17.72
CA ALA A 38 -20.36 24.19 18.86
C ALA A 38 -19.90 24.77 20.22
N GLU A 39 -20.85 25.17 21.08
CA GLU A 39 -20.56 25.62 22.45
C GLU A 39 -20.02 24.47 23.33
N VAL A 40 -18.73 24.55 23.69
CA VAL A 40 -18.02 23.51 24.47
C VAL A 40 -18.19 23.63 25.99
N GLY A 41 -18.52 24.80 26.51
CA GLY A 41 -18.64 25.06 27.95
C GLY A 41 -18.57 26.54 28.32
N ARG A 42 -18.56 26.83 29.62
CA ARG A 42 -18.52 28.19 30.17
C ARG A 42 -17.27 28.41 31.01
N LEU A 43 -16.61 29.55 30.83
CA LEU A 43 -15.50 30.00 31.65
C LEU A 43 -16.00 30.99 32.70
N THR A 44 -15.75 30.70 33.97
CA THR A 44 -16.11 31.56 35.10
C THR A 44 -14.84 32.21 35.65
N ILE A 45 -14.82 33.54 35.69
CA ILE A 45 -13.71 34.34 36.18
C ILE A 45 -14.18 35.06 37.44
N SER A 46 -13.73 34.58 38.60
CA SER A 46 -14.10 35.14 39.90
C SER A 46 -12.95 35.93 40.49
N LYS A 47 -13.13 37.24 40.60
CA LYS A 47 -12.17 38.15 41.27
C LYS A 47 -12.61 38.35 42.72
N ILE A 48 -11.93 37.69 43.64
CA ILE A 48 -12.23 37.80 45.07
C ILE A 48 -11.50 39.04 45.61
N PRO A 49 -12.21 40.03 46.19
CA PRO A 49 -11.57 41.21 46.77
C PRO A 49 -10.67 40.77 47.95
N GLY A 50 -9.38 41.11 47.86
CA GLY A 50 -8.34 40.73 48.83
C GLY A 50 -7.37 39.64 48.37
N GLN A 51 -7.69 38.86 47.33
CA GLN A 51 -6.73 37.97 46.67
C GLN A 51 -6.14 38.65 45.43
N LYS A 52 -4.79 38.62 45.30
CA LYS A 52 -4.08 39.13 44.12
C LYS A 52 -4.32 38.28 42.88
N THR A 53 -4.69 37.01 43.05
CA THR A 53 -4.91 36.06 41.95
C THR A 53 -6.39 35.89 41.67
N THR A 54 -6.77 36.06 40.40
CA THR A 54 -8.13 35.77 39.94
C THR A 54 -8.34 34.26 39.91
N SER A 55 -9.45 33.78 40.48
CA SER A 55 -9.81 32.36 40.40
C SER A 55 -10.54 32.12 39.09
N ILE A 56 -10.00 31.25 38.24
CA ILE A 56 -10.57 30.92 36.94
C ILE A 56 -10.94 29.44 36.95
N SER A 57 -12.20 29.15 36.65
CA SER A 57 -12.72 27.79 36.49
C SER A 57 -13.46 27.64 35.17
N PHE A 58 -13.41 26.45 34.61
CA PHE A 58 -14.08 26.09 33.37
C PHE A 58 -15.04 24.95 33.62
N SER A 59 -16.30 25.15 33.24
CA SER A 59 -17.37 24.16 33.34
C SER A 59 -17.73 23.66 31.96
N LEU A 60 -17.51 22.37 31.72
CA LEU A 60 -17.82 21.71 30.47
C LEU A 60 -19.35 21.59 30.31
N ASN A 61 -19.84 21.72 29.07
CA ASN A 61 -21.27 21.57 28.79
C ASN A 61 -21.73 20.13 29.12
N GLU A 62 -22.97 20.01 29.61
CA GLU A 62 -23.53 18.76 30.14
C GLU A 62 -23.61 17.66 29.09
N GLN A 63 -23.83 18.02 27.82
CA GLN A 63 -23.83 17.08 26.70
C GLN A 63 -22.49 16.35 26.53
N TYR A 64 -21.36 17.01 26.78
CA TYR A 64 -20.03 16.37 26.72
C TYR A 64 -19.78 15.51 27.96
N CYS A 65 -20.33 15.91 29.10
CA CYS A 65 -20.23 15.14 30.34
C CYS A 65 -20.97 13.80 30.23
N THR A 66 -22.16 13.78 29.64
CA THR A 66 -22.98 12.56 29.49
C THR A 66 -22.48 11.66 28.36
N ALA A 67 -22.15 12.23 27.19
CA ALA A 67 -21.73 11.45 26.03
C ALA A 67 -20.37 10.76 26.20
N HIS A 68 -19.46 11.37 26.96
CA HIS A 68 -18.08 10.90 27.10
C HIS A 68 -17.65 10.64 28.55
N ALA A 69 -18.59 10.67 29.49
CA ALA A 69 -18.34 10.51 30.93
C ALA A 69 -17.22 11.45 31.46
N LEU A 70 -17.11 12.65 30.88
CA LEU A 70 -16.01 13.57 31.19
C LEU A 70 -16.23 14.32 32.51
N PRO A 71 -15.14 14.76 33.18
CA PRO A 71 -15.23 15.65 34.32
C PRO A 71 -15.93 16.95 33.92
N LYS A 72 -16.79 17.49 34.79
CA LYS A 72 -17.53 18.73 34.49
C LYS A 72 -16.68 19.96 34.75
N GLU A 73 -16.03 20.00 35.91
CA GLU A 73 -15.32 21.18 36.37
C GLU A 73 -13.81 21.04 36.24
N HIS A 74 -13.18 22.10 35.77
CA HIS A 74 -11.75 22.20 35.59
C HIS A 74 -11.24 23.51 36.17
N LYS A 75 -10.17 23.45 36.96
CA LYS A 75 -9.51 24.63 37.52
C LYS A 75 -8.40 25.09 36.58
N PHE A 76 -8.28 26.40 36.39
CA PHE A 76 -7.19 26.98 35.62
C PHE A 76 -6.11 27.46 36.59
N ILE A 77 -4.89 26.95 36.40
CA ILE A 77 -3.72 27.35 37.18
C ILE A 77 -2.89 28.30 36.33
N SER A 78 -2.70 29.53 36.80
CA SER A 78 -1.84 30.51 36.14
C SER A 78 -0.38 30.09 36.25
N HIS A 79 0.36 30.25 35.16
CA HIS A 79 1.79 30.01 35.08
C HIS A 79 2.50 31.27 34.61
N ASP A 80 3.69 31.52 35.15
CA ASP A 80 4.51 32.66 34.74
C ASP A 80 5.09 32.45 33.34
N LEU A 81 5.06 33.49 32.51
CA LEU A 81 5.68 33.53 31.19
C LEU A 81 7.12 34.01 31.32
N LYS A 82 8.08 33.11 31.12
CA LYS A 82 9.52 33.43 31.13
C LYS A 82 10.04 33.95 29.80
N GLN A 83 9.20 33.90 28.75
CA GLN A 83 9.54 34.23 27.37
C GLN A 83 8.37 34.98 26.74
N SER A 84 8.67 35.88 25.80
CA SER A 84 7.64 36.51 24.96
C SER A 84 7.20 35.53 23.87
N LEU A 85 5.90 35.28 23.76
CA LEU A 85 5.32 34.40 22.75
C LEU A 85 4.36 35.21 21.88
N GLY A 86 4.49 35.05 20.55
CA GLY A 86 3.56 35.58 19.56
C GLY A 86 2.80 34.44 18.87
N VAL A 87 1.55 34.67 18.52
CA VAL A 87 0.72 33.73 17.75
C VAL A 87 0.66 34.19 16.31
N PHE A 88 0.97 33.30 15.39
CA PHE A 88 0.95 33.57 13.96
C PHE A 88 -0.07 32.66 13.30
N SER A 89 -0.87 33.21 12.39
CA SER A 89 -1.74 32.42 11.53
C SER A 89 -1.16 32.35 10.13
N LEU A 90 -1.26 31.17 9.53
CA LEU A 90 -1.00 30.97 8.12
C LEU A 90 -2.37 30.68 7.49
N PRO A 91 -2.80 31.43 6.46
CA PRO A 91 -4.03 31.09 5.76
C PRO A 91 -3.79 29.77 5.04
N ILE A 92 -4.56 28.76 5.44
CA ILE A 92 -4.55 27.44 4.81
C ILE A 92 -5.25 27.59 3.46
N ALA A 93 -4.59 27.13 2.40
CA ALA A 93 -5.22 26.96 1.10
C ALA A 93 -6.48 26.08 1.26
N PRO A 94 -7.64 26.44 0.68
CA PRO A 94 -8.79 25.55 0.69
C PRO A 94 -8.40 24.20 0.07
N ASP A 95 -8.96 23.13 0.62
CA ASP A 95 -8.57 21.73 0.41
C ASP A 95 -8.21 21.34 -1.04
N SER A 96 -7.22 20.46 -1.11
CA SER A 96 -6.51 19.88 -2.27
C SER A 96 -7.36 19.10 -3.29
N ASP A 97 -8.66 19.37 -3.45
CA ASP A 97 -9.53 18.65 -4.40
C ASP A 97 -10.02 19.49 -5.59
N VAL A 98 -9.63 20.77 -5.66
CA VAL A 98 -9.80 21.58 -6.87
C VAL A 98 -8.46 21.60 -7.60
N VAL A 99 -8.44 21.15 -8.85
CA VAL A 99 -7.26 21.22 -9.74
C VAL A 99 -6.93 22.69 -9.97
N MET A 100 -6.11 23.26 -9.08
CA MET A 100 -5.72 24.66 -9.11
C MET A 100 -4.69 24.89 -10.21
N THR A 101 -4.86 25.93 -11.01
CA THR A 101 -3.87 26.30 -12.03
C THR A 101 -2.60 26.86 -11.36
N ALA A 102 -1.43 26.68 -11.99
CA ALA A 102 -0.13 27.09 -11.43
C ALA A 102 -0.06 28.58 -11.05
N ILE A 103 -0.90 29.43 -11.65
CA ILE A 103 -0.97 30.87 -11.40
C ILE A 103 -1.60 31.16 -10.03
N GLU A 104 -2.65 30.43 -9.65
CA GLU A 104 -3.34 30.59 -8.36
C GLU A 104 -2.52 30.00 -7.21
N ALA A 105 -1.77 28.92 -7.46
CA ALA A 105 -0.82 28.36 -6.50
C ALA A 105 0.33 29.35 -6.19
N THR A 106 0.74 30.16 -7.16
CA THR A 106 1.80 31.17 -6.98
C THR A 106 1.30 32.39 -6.20
N ALA A 107 0.05 32.80 -6.41
CA ALA A 107 -0.61 33.86 -5.62
C ALA A 107 -0.98 33.43 -4.19
N LEU A 108 -1.24 32.13 -3.97
CA LEU A 108 -1.48 31.56 -2.64
C LEU A 108 -0.18 31.25 -1.88
N ALA A 109 0.94 31.08 -2.58
CA ALA A 109 2.29 31.04 -2.01
C ALA A 109 2.78 32.42 -1.53
N SER A 110 2.12 33.50 -1.95
CA SER A 110 2.16 34.83 -1.32
C SER A 110 1.07 35.00 -0.26
N SER A 111 0.72 33.92 0.45
CA SER A 111 -0.09 34.01 1.67
C SER A 111 0.70 34.80 2.72
N ASN A 112 0.29 36.06 2.92
CA ASN A 112 0.87 36.91 3.94
C ASN A 112 0.60 36.28 5.31
N VAL A 113 1.66 36.01 6.06
CA VAL A 113 1.57 35.55 7.45
C VAL A 113 0.98 36.69 8.28
N ALA A 114 0.05 36.38 9.19
CA ALA A 114 -0.52 37.39 10.09
C ALA A 114 -0.08 37.18 11.54
N LEU A 115 0.30 38.27 12.23
CA LEU A 115 0.52 38.29 13.68
C LEU A 115 -0.83 38.45 14.38
N GLU A 116 -1.35 37.37 14.96
CA GLU A 116 -2.64 37.38 15.65
C GLU A 116 -2.58 38.02 17.03
N GLY A 117 -1.40 38.14 17.62
CA GLY A 117 -1.19 38.84 18.88
C GLY A 117 -0.10 38.23 19.76
N GLN A 118 0.07 38.83 20.94
CA GLN A 118 1.04 38.44 21.94
C GLN A 118 0.38 37.68 23.09
N VAL A 119 1.01 36.59 23.55
CA VAL A 119 0.52 35.83 24.70
C VAL A 119 0.81 36.60 26.00
N ILE A 120 -0.23 37.02 26.71
CA ILE A 120 -0.13 37.78 27.96
C ILE A 120 -0.15 36.86 29.18
N GLN A 121 -0.94 35.79 29.14
CA GLN A 121 -1.10 34.87 30.25
C GLN A 121 -1.08 33.43 29.78
N LYS A 122 -0.48 32.57 30.60
CA LYS A 122 -0.44 31.13 30.39
C LYS A 122 -1.21 30.43 31.51
N PHE A 123 -2.10 29.53 31.13
CA PHE A 123 -2.88 28.73 32.06
C PHE A 123 -2.69 27.24 31.79
N GLU A 124 -2.81 26.44 32.84
CA GLU A 124 -2.98 24.99 32.74
C GLU A 124 -4.36 24.61 33.24
N CYS A 125 -5.16 24.02 32.36
CA CYS A 125 -6.47 23.47 32.68
C CYS A 125 -6.29 22.10 33.36
N GLN A 126 -6.64 22.02 34.63
CA GLN A 126 -6.59 20.79 35.41
C GLN A 126 -8.01 20.34 35.78
N PRO A 127 -8.38 19.08 35.51
CA PRO A 127 -9.66 18.53 35.99
C PRO A 127 -9.65 18.43 37.51
N LEU A 128 -10.81 18.65 38.13
CA LEU A 128 -11.00 18.35 39.55
C LEU A 128 -10.99 16.83 39.78
N MET A 129 -10.67 16.42 41.01
CA MET A 129 -10.58 15.00 41.39
C MET A 129 -11.97 14.38 41.65
N ASP A 130 -12.80 14.42 40.61
CA ASP A 130 -14.16 13.86 40.64
C ASP A 130 -14.14 12.35 40.38
N GLU A 131 -15.20 11.65 40.80
CA GLU A 131 -15.38 10.21 40.52
C GLU A 131 -15.29 9.89 39.02
N ARG A 132 -15.86 10.75 38.17
CA ARG A 132 -15.79 10.64 36.71
C ARG A 132 -14.35 10.73 36.19
N TYR A 133 -13.57 11.66 36.73
CA TYR A 133 -12.15 11.79 36.37
C TYR A 133 -11.34 10.58 36.81
N LEU A 134 -11.61 10.06 38.02
CA LEU A 134 -10.93 8.88 38.54
C LEU A 134 -11.21 7.64 37.68
N LYS A 135 -12.47 7.44 37.26
CA LYS A 135 -12.85 6.39 36.30
C LYS A 135 -12.12 6.52 34.97
N LEU A 136 -12.13 7.71 34.37
CA LEU A 136 -11.41 7.98 33.12
C LEU A 136 -9.91 7.72 33.24
N LYS A 137 -9.30 8.12 34.36
CA LYS A 137 -7.87 7.91 34.63
C LYS A 137 -7.54 6.42 34.80
N LEU A 138 -8.43 5.65 35.44
CA LEU A 138 -8.30 4.20 35.57
C LEU A 138 -8.36 3.52 34.20
N GLU A 139 -9.33 3.89 33.36
CA GLU A 139 -9.44 3.34 32.00
C GLU A 139 -8.23 3.70 31.14
N THR A 140 -7.74 4.93 31.25
CA THR A 140 -6.55 5.38 30.52
C THR A 140 -5.32 4.58 30.95
N LYS A 141 -5.16 4.33 32.26
CA LYS A 141 -4.11 3.45 32.78
C LYS A 141 -4.25 2.02 32.25
N LYS A 142 -5.46 1.45 32.28
CA LYS A 142 -5.73 0.09 31.79
C LYS A 142 -5.41 -0.07 30.29
N LYS A 143 -5.79 0.93 29.48
CA LYS A 143 -5.48 0.96 28.03
C LYS A 143 -3.97 1.11 27.77
N ALA A 144 -3.28 1.90 28.59
CA ALA A 144 -1.82 2.05 28.48
C ALA A 144 -1.06 0.81 29.01
N GLU A 145 -1.62 0.13 30.00
CA GLU A 145 -1.06 -1.09 30.60
C GLU A 145 -1.17 -2.29 29.66
N THR A 146 -2.22 -2.36 28.83
CA THR A 146 -2.31 -3.39 27.80
C THR A 146 -1.23 -3.18 26.73
N PRO A 147 -0.21 -4.05 26.62
CA PRO A 147 0.85 -3.87 25.65
C PRO A 147 0.30 -4.08 24.23
N ALA A 148 0.73 -3.25 23.29
CA ALA A 148 0.31 -3.34 21.89
C ALA A 148 0.73 -4.66 21.21
N ARG A 149 1.77 -5.31 21.73
CA ARG A 149 2.26 -6.63 21.28
C ARG A 149 2.23 -7.58 22.46
N LYS A 150 1.48 -8.67 22.34
CA LYS A 150 1.47 -9.76 23.32
C LYS A 150 2.36 -10.87 22.80
N ALA A 151 3.32 -11.32 23.61
CA ALA A 151 4.06 -12.54 23.31
C ALA A 151 3.07 -13.71 23.37
N ILE A 152 2.97 -14.48 22.29
CA ILE A 152 2.18 -15.70 22.25
C ILE A 152 3.11 -16.82 22.70
N PRO A 153 2.86 -17.45 23.88
CA PRO A 153 3.64 -18.61 24.27
C PRO A 153 3.37 -19.73 23.28
N ILE A 154 4.43 -20.28 22.70
CA ILE A 154 4.33 -21.45 21.84
C ILE A 154 4.39 -22.67 22.75
N ASP A 155 3.26 -23.38 22.89
CA ASP A 155 3.10 -24.54 23.79
C ASP A 155 4.06 -25.69 23.45
N ARG A 156 4.34 -25.89 22.16
CA ARG A 156 5.26 -26.91 21.67
C ARG A 156 6.36 -26.26 20.85
N PRO A 157 7.64 -26.61 21.08
CA PRO A 157 8.72 -26.07 20.26
C PRO A 157 8.41 -26.36 18.78
N ALA A 158 8.35 -25.30 17.97
CA ALA A 158 8.19 -25.44 16.53
C ALA A 158 9.29 -26.37 16.03
N SER A 159 8.95 -27.33 15.15
CA SER A 159 9.96 -28.26 14.64
C SER A 159 10.99 -27.46 13.84
N VAL A 160 12.15 -27.24 14.47
CA VAL A 160 13.31 -26.64 13.83
C VAL A 160 13.62 -27.55 12.65
N TYR A 161 13.50 -26.98 11.45
CA TYR A 161 13.67 -27.71 10.20
C TYR A 161 15.04 -28.38 10.21
N LYS A 162 15.05 -29.71 10.37
CA LYS A 162 16.26 -30.51 10.23
C LYS A 162 16.78 -30.27 8.82
N PRO A 163 18.07 -29.95 8.62
CA PRO A 163 18.61 -29.74 7.29
C PRO A 163 18.34 -30.97 6.44
N LYS A 164 17.53 -30.80 5.38
CA LYS A 164 17.24 -31.89 4.45
C LYS A 164 18.50 -32.17 3.65
N THR A 165 19.02 -33.39 3.76
CA THR A 165 20.21 -33.88 3.06
C THR A 165 20.12 -33.75 1.54
N SER A 166 18.91 -33.69 0.97
CA SER A 166 18.68 -33.41 -0.44
C SER A 166 17.60 -32.35 -0.62
N HIS A 167 17.94 -31.27 -1.32
CA HIS A 167 17.00 -30.23 -1.71
C HIS A 167 15.98 -30.80 -2.72
N PRO A 168 14.68 -30.40 -2.67
CA PRO A 168 13.65 -30.92 -3.57
C PRO A 168 14.01 -30.82 -5.07
N HIS A 169 14.75 -29.79 -5.45
CA HIS A 169 15.26 -29.62 -6.82
C HIS A 169 16.22 -30.73 -7.25
N LYS A 170 17.08 -31.22 -6.34
CA LYS A 170 18.03 -32.31 -6.62
C LYS A 170 17.28 -33.63 -6.80
N MET A 171 16.29 -33.90 -5.94
CA MET A 171 15.39 -35.06 -6.06
C MET A 171 14.61 -35.06 -7.38
N ALA A 172 14.12 -33.89 -7.81
CA ALA A 172 13.40 -33.75 -9.08
C ALA A 172 14.32 -34.04 -10.29
N ILE A 173 15.55 -33.52 -10.29
CA ILE A 173 16.53 -33.78 -11.35
C ILE A 173 16.90 -35.26 -11.41
N GLU A 174 17.09 -35.92 -10.27
CA GLU A 174 17.46 -37.33 -10.20
C GLU A 174 16.34 -38.23 -10.74
N LYS A 175 15.09 -37.95 -10.36
CA LYS A 175 13.90 -38.63 -10.89
C LYS A 175 13.72 -38.40 -12.40
N GLN A 176 14.09 -37.22 -12.90
CA GLN A 176 14.03 -36.93 -14.33
C GLN A 176 15.10 -37.72 -15.09
N LYS A 177 16.33 -37.80 -14.55
CA LYS A 177 17.41 -38.62 -15.12
C LYS A 177 17.10 -40.12 -15.13
N GLU A 178 16.42 -40.61 -14.10
CA GLU A 178 15.99 -42.01 -14.00
C GLU A 178 14.90 -42.35 -15.02
N SER A 179 13.92 -41.46 -15.21
CA SER A 179 12.82 -41.68 -16.17
C SER A 179 13.21 -41.44 -17.63
N GLU A 180 14.20 -40.59 -17.90
CA GLU A 180 14.70 -40.37 -19.26
C GLU A 180 15.52 -41.54 -19.80
N GLY A 181 16.16 -42.33 -18.92
CA GLY A 181 16.95 -43.50 -19.29
C GLY A 181 18.08 -43.21 -20.30
N LYS A 182 18.90 -44.21 -20.61
CA LYS A 182 19.84 -44.09 -21.74
C LYS A 182 19.05 -44.36 -23.03
N LYS A 183 18.87 -43.33 -23.85
CA LYS A 183 18.24 -43.40 -25.18
C LYS A 183 19.00 -44.38 -26.08
N ALA A 184 18.58 -45.64 -26.11
CA ALA A 184 19.12 -46.65 -27.01
C ALA A 184 18.64 -46.38 -28.45
N ARG A 185 19.48 -46.70 -29.44
CA ARG A 185 19.09 -46.61 -30.84
C ARG A 185 18.09 -47.72 -31.14
N GLU A 186 16.90 -47.35 -31.61
CA GLU A 186 15.91 -48.29 -32.11
C GLU A 186 16.10 -48.58 -33.61
N ASP A 187 15.48 -49.65 -34.09
CA ASP A 187 15.51 -50.04 -35.50
C ASP A 187 15.00 -48.90 -36.39
N LYS A 188 15.68 -48.69 -37.53
CA LYS A 188 15.40 -47.59 -38.46
C LYS A 188 13.93 -47.55 -38.90
N ASP A 189 13.35 -48.71 -39.19
CA ASP A 189 11.97 -48.83 -39.67
C ASP A 189 10.94 -48.43 -38.60
N LYS A 190 11.20 -48.79 -37.33
CA LYS A 190 10.32 -48.41 -36.20
C LYS A 190 10.36 -46.91 -35.93
N VAL A 191 11.55 -46.30 -35.99
CA VAL A 191 11.70 -44.85 -35.83
C VAL A 191 11.01 -44.10 -36.96
N LEU A 192 11.04 -44.64 -38.17
CA LEU A 192 10.39 -44.07 -39.35
C LEU A 192 8.86 -44.14 -39.24
N GLU A 193 8.31 -45.24 -38.73
CA GLU A 193 6.87 -45.35 -38.40
C GLU A 193 6.44 -44.33 -37.33
N MET A 194 7.22 -44.18 -36.26
CA MET A 194 6.98 -43.17 -35.22
C MET A 194 7.06 -41.74 -35.75
N LEU A 195 7.98 -41.48 -36.68
CA LEU A 195 8.13 -40.17 -37.33
C LEU A 195 6.93 -39.87 -38.23
N PHE A 196 6.47 -40.81 -39.06
CA PHE A 196 5.27 -40.60 -39.87
C PHE A 196 4.02 -40.39 -39.01
N ALA A 197 3.85 -41.14 -37.92
CA ALA A 197 2.76 -40.92 -36.98
C ALA A 197 2.82 -39.54 -36.29
N ALA A 198 4.02 -38.98 -36.10
CA ALA A 198 4.19 -37.61 -35.62
C ALA A 198 3.81 -36.60 -36.71
N PHE A 199 4.33 -36.75 -37.93
CA PHE A 199 4.07 -35.84 -39.06
C PHE A 199 2.62 -35.85 -39.54
N GLU A 200 1.88 -36.93 -39.29
CA GLU A 200 0.42 -36.99 -39.48
C GLU A 200 -0.31 -35.96 -38.58
N LYS A 201 0.20 -35.72 -37.37
CA LYS A 201 -0.40 -34.77 -36.42
C LYS A 201 -0.01 -33.32 -36.71
N HIS A 202 1.25 -33.07 -37.06
CA HIS A 202 1.73 -31.74 -37.44
C HIS A 202 2.67 -31.79 -38.64
N GLN A 203 2.43 -30.93 -39.63
CA GLN A 203 3.22 -30.87 -40.85
C GLN A 203 4.69 -30.47 -40.61
N TYR A 204 4.98 -29.66 -39.58
CA TYR A 204 6.30 -29.12 -39.31
C TYR A 204 6.72 -29.43 -37.87
N TYR A 205 7.92 -29.97 -37.69
CA TYR A 205 8.48 -30.24 -36.36
C TYR A 205 9.89 -29.68 -36.17
N ASN A 206 10.20 -29.26 -34.95
CA ASN A 206 11.58 -28.97 -34.53
C ASN A 206 12.31 -30.27 -34.18
N ILE A 207 13.62 -30.33 -34.47
CA ILE A 207 14.47 -31.47 -34.11
C ILE A 207 14.40 -31.81 -32.60
N LYS A 208 14.23 -30.81 -31.73
CA LYS A 208 14.10 -31.01 -30.27
C LYS A 208 12.81 -31.74 -29.90
N ASP A 209 11.72 -31.49 -30.62
CA ASP A 209 10.43 -32.09 -30.33
C ASP A 209 10.39 -33.53 -30.86
N LEU A 210 10.94 -33.77 -32.05
CA LEU A 210 11.13 -35.12 -32.59
C LEU A 210 12.03 -35.97 -31.67
N GLN A 211 13.05 -35.37 -31.04
CA GLN A 211 13.91 -36.03 -30.05
C GLN A 211 13.17 -36.41 -28.75
N LYS A 212 12.15 -35.63 -28.37
CA LYS A 212 11.32 -35.91 -27.20
C LYS A 212 10.29 -37.00 -27.51
N LEU A 213 9.66 -36.95 -28.69
CA LEU A 213 8.66 -37.94 -29.11
C LEU A 213 9.29 -39.30 -29.39
N THR A 214 10.38 -39.35 -30.15
CA THR A 214 11.01 -40.62 -30.56
C THR A 214 12.00 -41.15 -29.51
N LYS A 215 12.40 -40.32 -28.54
CA LYS A 215 13.48 -40.61 -27.57
C LYS A 215 14.77 -41.13 -28.23
N GLN A 216 15.03 -40.79 -29.49
CA GLN A 216 16.26 -41.16 -30.19
C GLN A 216 17.35 -40.09 -30.05
N PRO A 217 18.65 -40.43 -30.20
CA PRO A 217 19.73 -39.44 -30.22
C PRO A 217 19.65 -38.55 -31.47
N ILE A 218 20.01 -37.26 -31.32
CA ILE A 218 19.88 -36.23 -32.38
C ILE A 218 20.68 -36.60 -33.64
N THR A 219 21.83 -37.26 -33.49
CA THR A 219 22.68 -37.65 -34.61
C THR A 219 21.99 -38.67 -35.51
N TYR A 220 21.44 -39.74 -34.92
CA TYR A 220 20.72 -40.79 -35.63
C TYR A 220 19.44 -40.27 -36.26
N LEU A 221 18.71 -39.40 -35.54
CA LEU A 221 17.51 -38.77 -36.06
C LEU A 221 17.80 -37.90 -37.29
N LYS A 222 18.93 -37.16 -37.31
CA LYS A 222 19.35 -36.37 -38.47
C LYS A 222 19.73 -37.24 -39.68
N GLU A 223 20.23 -38.45 -39.49
CA GLU A 223 20.53 -39.37 -40.59
C GLU A 223 19.22 -39.81 -41.28
N ILE A 224 18.23 -40.22 -40.50
CA ILE A 224 16.90 -40.64 -41.00
C ILE A 224 16.15 -39.45 -41.61
N LEU A 225 16.16 -38.29 -40.96
CA LEU A 225 15.48 -37.09 -41.46
C LEU A 225 16.10 -36.57 -42.76
N LYS A 226 17.41 -36.73 -43.01
CA LYS A 226 18.01 -36.35 -44.31
C LYS A 226 17.52 -37.22 -45.46
N GLU A 227 17.17 -38.47 -45.19
CA GLU A 227 16.65 -39.39 -46.21
C GLU A 227 15.20 -39.04 -46.57
N VAL A 228 14.36 -38.79 -45.56
CA VAL A 228 12.89 -38.73 -45.72
C VAL A 228 12.29 -37.31 -45.65
N CYS A 229 12.99 -36.34 -45.03
CA CYS A 229 12.49 -35.00 -44.75
C CYS A 229 13.34 -33.90 -45.43
N ASP A 230 12.71 -32.76 -45.67
CA ASP A 230 13.37 -31.52 -46.09
C ASP A 230 13.54 -30.59 -44.90
N TYR A 231 14.69 -29.92 -44.83
CA TYR A 231 15.00 -28.95 -43.78
C TYR A 231 14.61 -27.54 -44.22
N ASN A 232 13.64 -26.94 -43.54
CA ASN A 232 13.17 -25.60 -43.88
C ASN A 232 14.06 -24.52 -43.23
N VAL A 233 14.73 -23.74 -44.09
CA VAL A 233 15.60 -22.62 -43.69
C VAL A 233 14.87 -21.27 -43.78
N LYS A 234 13.71 -21.21 -44.45
CA LYS A 234 12.96 -19.98 -44.71
C LYS A 234 11.95 -19.70 -43.59
N ASN A 235 11.76 -18.44 -43.24
CA ASN A 235 10.66 -18.00 -42.37
C ASN A 235 9.34 -18.17 -43.14
N PRO A 236 8.22 -18.63 -42.55
CA PRO A 236 7.84 -18.65 -41.12
C PRO A 236 8.23 -19.90 -40.32
N HIS A 237 8.60 -21.01 -40.96
CA HIS A 237 8.94 -22.28 -40.29
C HIS A 237 10.45 -22.55 -40.34
N LYS A 238 11.23 -21.61 -39.81
CA LYS A 238 12.69 -21.70 -39.81
C LYS A 238 13.16 -22.78 -38.81
N ASN A 239 14.12 -23.59 -39.24
CA ASN A 239 14.73 -24.69 -38.47
C ASN A 239 13.78 -25.86 -38.18
N THR A 240 12.71 -26.02 -38.94
CA THR A 240 11.81 -27.17 -38.85
C THR A 240 12.05 -28.18 -39.96
N TRP A 241 11.73 -29.44 -39.70
CA TRP A 241 11.70 -30.51 -40.68
C TRP A 241 10.27 -30.69 -41.17
N GLU A 242 10.12 -30.91 -42.47
CA GLU A 242 8.88 -31.34 -43.10
C GLU A 242 9.13 -32.58 -43.95
N LEU A 243 8.10 -33.42 -44.12
CA LEU A 243 8.22 -34.62 -44.94
C LEU A 243 8.38 -34.25 -46.43
N LYS A 244 9.24 -34.97 -47.16
CA LYS A 244 9.35 -34.80 -48.62
C LYS A 244 8.00 -35.06 -49.28
N ARG A 245 7.77 -34.40 -50.42
CA ARG A 245 6.53 -34.51 -51.21
C ARG A 245 6.16 -35.95 -51.59
N GLU A 246 7.16 -36.82 -51.75
CA GLU A 246 6.98 -38.24 -52.10
C GLU A 246 6.40 -39.08 -50.95
N TYR A 247 6.66 -38.69 -49.70
CA TYR A 247 6.20 -39.40 -48.51
C TYR A 247 4.98 -38.74 -47.85
N ARG A 248 4.50 -37.64 -48.42
CA ARG A 248 3.37 -36.85 -47.93
C ARG A 248 2.05 -37.50 -48.34
N HIS A 249 1.63 -38.52 -47.59
CA HIS A 249 0.34 -39.18 -47.77
C HIS A 249 -0.71 -38.51 -46.88
N TYR A 250 -1.09 -37.27 -47.19
CA TYR A 250 -2.32 -36.77 -46.60
C TYR A 250 -3.48 -37.58 -47.13
N LYS A 251 -4.28 -38.15 -46.24
CA LYS A 251 -5.67 -38.39 -46.59
C LYS A 251 -6.26 -37.04 -46.97
N GLU A 252 -6.81 -36.92 -48.18
CA GLU A 252 -7.60 -35.75 -48.56
C GLU A 252 -8.78 -35.65 -47.61
N ASP A 253 -8.67 -34.81 -46.58
CA ASP A 253 -9.84 -34.33 -45.87
C ASP A 253 -10.59 -33.39 -46.81
N LYS A 254 -11.70 -33.92 -47.32
CA LYS A 254 -12.77 -33.27 -48.08
C LYS A 254 -12.93 -31.79 -47.69
N PRO A 255 -12.86 -30.84 -48.66
CA PRO A 255 -13.05 -29.44 -48.35
C PRO A 255 -14.50 -29.19 -47.90
N ALA A 256 -14.67 -28.61 -46.72
CA ALA A 256 -15.94 -28.07 -46.27
C ALA A 256 -16.21 -26.77 -47.04
N ALA A 257 -17.17 -26.82 -47.96
CA ALA A 257 -17.75 -25.68 -48.64
C ALA A 257 -19.02 -25.18 -47.92
N ALA A 258 -19.28 -23.86 -48.09
CA ALA A 258 -20.46 -23.03 -47.73
C ALA A 258 -20.42 -22.39 -46.32
N ALA A 259 -20.73 -21.10 -46.07
CA ALA A 259 -21.36 -19.98 -46.80
C ALA A 259 -20.79 -18.63 -46.22
N ALA A 260 -20.78 -17.45 -46.84
CA ALA A 260 -21.81 -16.63 -47.51
C ALA A 260 -21.10 -15.63 -48.47
N ALA A 261 -21.51 -15.45 -49.73
CA ALA A 261 -22.66 -14.68 -50.24
C ALA A 261 -22.61 -13.17 -49.91
N ASP A 262 -22.20 -12.41 -50.94
CA ASP A 262 -22.90 -11.24 -51.52
C ASP A 262 -23.30 -10.08 -50.60
N ASP A 263 -22.62 -8.94 -50.72
CA ASP A 263 -23.28 -7.63 -50.79
C ASP A 263 -22.37 -6.62 -51.51
N SER A 264 -22.98 -5.86 -52.41
CA SER A 264 -22.36 -4.84 -53.25
C SER A 264 -23.12 -3.52 -53.08
N ASP A 265 -22.49 -2.52 -52.48
CA ASP A 265 -22.50 -1.09 -52.85
C ASP A 265 -21.31 -0.38 -52.15
#